data_AF-A0A853MHY1-F1
#
_entry.id   AF-A0A853MHY1-F1
#
_cell.length_a   1.000
_cell.length_b   1.000
_cell.length_c   1.000
_cell.angle_alpha   90.00
_cell.angle_beta   90.00
_cell.angle_gamma   90.00
#
_symmetry.space_group_name_H-M   'P 1'
#
loop_
_entity.id
_entity.type
_entity.pdbx_description
1 polymer ?
#
loop_
_entity_poly.entity_id
_entity_poly.type
_entity_poly.pdbx_seq_one_letter_code
_entity_poly.pdbx_strand_id
1 'polypeptide(L)'
;MDAKDLLATINNLIEQAKRGEIDPWDVEVVEVIDRYLEFMSPQGTTQGYESDLHQSGQAFLSASMLVLFKANTLMELSRIDSEIDNSSEDVVTDDNNTESHSIERLQLERQLRRRTAAMPPPKRRVTLVELIEQLQIMASQLKEVEKPNKSERPRRQPTMKTMKAALELAHQENLTQVAVEVEQVLLLAAKEENSSEPSWGLEELVELWSGTQQANQVDKKSSSEHNSEHGNLVSVFWALLLLCVQSKVELFQEEFYQEVKVRLLRQK
;
A
#
# COMPACT_ATOMS: atom_id res chain seq x y z
N MET A 1 10.25 12.32 -2.32
CA MET A 1 10.50 13.75 -2.14
C MET A 1 10.72 13.95 -0.66
N ASP A 2 11.86 14.51 -0.26
CA ASP A 2 12.13 14.75 1.16
C ASP A 2 11.22 15.88 1.64
N ALA A 3 10.74 15.83 2.89
CA ALA A 3 10.12 16.97 3.57
C ALA A 3 10.95 18.28 3.46
N LYS A 4 12.25 18.18 3.16
CA LYS A 4 13.16 19.29 2.89
C LYS A 4 12.79 20.08 1.63
N ASP A 5 12.28 19.43 0.59
CA ASP A 5 11.92 20.09 -0.68
C ASP A 5 10.69 20.99 -0.46
N LEU A 6 9.72 20.53 0.34
CA LEU A 6 8.56 21.34 0.75
C LEU A 6 8.98 22.55 1.59
N LEU A 7 9.95 22.38 2.49
CA LEU A 7 10.50 23.49 3.26
C LEU A 7 11.24 24.50 2.39
N ALA A 8 11.96 24.03 1.35
CA ALA A 8 12.59 24.91 0.37
C ALA A 8 11.54 25.73 -0.41
N THR A 9 10.41 25.12 -0.78
CA THR A 9 9.32 25.83 -1.46
C THR A 9 8.62 26.84 -0.56
N ILE A 10 8.44 26.54 0.72
CA ILE A 10 7.92 27.51 1.71
C ILE A 10 8.86 28.72 1.79
N ASN A 11 10.18 28.50 1.83
CA ASN A 11 11.15 29.59 1.86
C ASN A 11 11.08 30.45 0.59
N ASN A 12 10.93 29.84 -0.58
CA ASN A 12 10.78 30.58 -1.83
C ASN A 12 9.51 31.44 -1.83
N LEU A 13 8.36 30.88 -1.42
CA LEU A 13 7.10 31.62 -1.29
C LEU A 13 7.23 32.84 -0.35
N ILE A 14 7.94 32.68 0.76
CA ILE A 14 8.23 33.79 1.70
C ILE A 14 9.12 34.85 1.05
N GLU A 15 10.13 34.45 0.29
CA GLU A 15 11.00 35.38 -0.42
C GLU A 15 10.27 36.16 -1.52
N GLN A 16 9.42 35.49 -2.29
CA GLN A 16 8.60 36.13 -3.33
C GLN A 16 7.64 37.16 -2.72
N ALA A 17 7.03 36.85 -1.58
CA ALA A 17 6.22 37.82 -0.85
C ALA A 17 7.04 39.01 -0.33
N LYS A 18 8.26 38.78 0.19
CA LYS A 18 9.17 39.87 0.61
C LYS A 18 9.59 40.79 -0.53
N ARG A 19 9.73 40.24 -1.75
CA ARG A 19 10.03 41.01 -2.97
C ARG A 19 8.80 41.74 -3.52
N GLY A 20 7.61 41.45 -3.02
CA GLY A 20 6.35 42.01 -3.49
C GLY A 20 5.83 41.35 -4.77
N GLU A 21 6.35 40.17 -5.15
CA GLU A 21 5.88 39.41 -6.32
C GLU A 21 4.53 38.71 -6.03
N ILE A 22 4.23 38.44 -4.75
CA ILE A 22 3.00 37.79 -4.28
C ILE A 22 2.38 38.66 -3.18
N ASP A 23 1.07 38.90 -3.22
CA ASP A 23 0.33 39.56 -2.13
C ASP A 23 0.15 38.57 -0.95
N PRO A 24 0.65 38.89 0.26
CA PRO A 24 0.48 38.03 1.43
C PRO A 24 -0.98 37.78 1.84
N TRP A 25 -1.89 38.68 1.46
CA TRP A 25 -3.29 38.67 1.86
C TRP A 25 -4.23 38.09 0.78
N ASP A 26 -3.75 37.97 -0.46
CA ASP A 26 -4.51 37.46 -1.60
C ASP A 26 -3.61 36.63 -2.51
N VAL A 27 -3.41 35.37 -2.13
CA VAL A 27 -2.55 34.47 -2.91
C VAL A 27 -3.39 33.77 -3.98
N GLU A 28 -2.95 33.84 -5.23
CA GLU A 28 -3.48 33.04 -6.34
C GLU A 28 -3.02 31.58 -6.21
N VAL A 29 -3.61 30.86 -5.25
CA VAL A 29 -3.24 29.49 -4.87
C VAL A 29 -3.23 28.54 -6.05
N VAL A 30 -4.19 28.71 -6.97
CA VAL A 30 -4.31 27.88 -8.18
C VAL A 30 -3.04 27.97 -9.03
N GLU A 31 -2.57 29.18 -9.32
CA GLU A 31 -1.39 29.39 -10.16
C GLU A 31 -0.11 28.92 -9.46
N VAL A 32 0.01 29.17 -8.16
CA VAL A 32 1.15 28.73 -7.35
C VAL A 32 1.25 27.22 -7.34
N ILE A 33 0.12 26.52 -7.16
CA ILE A 33 0.07 25.05 -7.17
C ILE A 33 0.36 24.51 -8.56
N ASP A 34 -0.21 25.08 -9.62
CA ASP A 34 0.01 24.61 -10.98
C ASP A 34 1.49 24.75 -11.38
N ARG A 35 2.09 25.91 -11.09
CA ARG A 35 3.53 26.13 -11.29
C ARG A 35 4.37 25.16 -10.47
N TYR A 36 3.98 24.88 -9.24
CA TYR A 36 4.69 23.92 -8.40
C TYR A 36 4.55 22.48 -8.91
N LEU A 37 3.37 22.07 -9.38
CA LEU A 37 3.14 20.76 -10.01
C LEU A 37 3.96 20.60 -11.29
N GLU A 38 4.10 21.66 -12.09
CA GLU A 38 4.98 21.67 -13.27
C GLU A 38 6.45 21.46 -12.90
N PHE A 39 6.94 22.16 -11.87
CA PHE A 39 8.28 21.96 -11.31
C PHE A 39 8.51 20.56 -10.74
N MET A 40 7.46 19.92 -10.22
CA MET A 40 7.51 18.55 -9.69
C MET A 40 7.40 17.46 -10.78
N SER A 41 6.96 17.80 -12.00
CA SER A 41 6.92 16.82 -13.07
C SER A 41 8.34 16.28 -13.29
N PRO A 42 8.57 14.96 -13.18
CA PRO A 42 9.92 14.41 -13.19
C PRO A 42 10.54 14.67 -14.55
N GLN A 43 11.43 15.66 -14.63
CA GLN A 43 12.39 15.74 -15.72
C GLN A 43 13.25 14.50 -15.60
N GLY A 44 13.09 13.54 -16.52
CA GLY A 44 13.59 12.17 -16.41
C GLY A 44 15.06 12.10 -16.00
N THR A 45 15.32 12.00 -14.70
CA THR A 45 16.65 11.76 -14.17
C THR A 45 16.90 10.26 -14.25
N THR A 46 17.91 9.90 -15.03
CA THR A 46 18.42 8.54 -15.22
C THR A 46 19.14 8.04 -13.96
N GLN A 47 18.45 7.92 -12.82
CA GLN A 47 19.07 7.58 -11.53
C GLN A 47 18.28 6.53 -10.73
N GLY A 48 18.49 5.25 -11.07
CA GLY A 48 18.23 4.14 -10.16
C GLY A 48 16.74 3.79 -9.95
N TYR A 49 16.31 2.71 -10.58
CA TYR A 49 14.92 2.25 -10.65
C TYR A 49 14.22 2.05 -9.29
N GLU A 50 14.95 1.71 -8.22
CA GLU A 50 14.38 1.45 -6.89
C GLU A 50 14.26 2.73 -6.03
N SER A 51 15.24 3.64 -6.12
CA SER A 51 15.13 4.98 -5.52
C SER A 51 14.05 5.82 -6.20
N ASP A 52 13.88 5.64 -7.50
CA ASP A 52 12.89 6.35 -8.30
C ASP A 52 11.45 5.99 -7.90
N LEU A 53 11.15 4.73 -7.52
CA LEU A 53 9.78 4.34 -7.20
C LEU A 53 9.28 4.94 -5.87
N HIS A 54 10.09 4.89 -4.82
CA HIS A 54 9.71 5.46 -3.52
C HIS A 54 9.59 7.00 -3.61
N GLN A 55 10.55 7.63 -4.29
CA GLN A 55 10.57 9.06 -4.54
C GLN A 55 9.36 9.49 -5.38
N SER A 56 9.03 8.74 -6.43
CA SER A 56 7.88 8.98 -7.31
C SER A 56 6.56 8.78 -6.58
N GLY A 57 6.45 7.80 -5.67
CA GLY A 57 5.25 7.59 -4.86
C GLY A 57 4.96 8.77 -3.93
N GLN A 58 6.00 9.29 -3.27
CA GLN A 58 5.87 10.48 -2.42
C GLN A 58 5.51 11.74 -3.21
N ALA A 59 6.10 11.94 -4.39
CA ALA A 59 5.76 13.05 -5.28
C ALA A 59 4.31 12.96 -5.80
N PHE A 60 3.83 11.74 -6.09
CA PHE A 60 2.44 11.54 -6.51
C PHE A 60 1.45 11.84 -5.37
N LEU A 61 1.80 11.47 -4.14
CA LEU A 61 0.99 11.75 -2.94
C LEU A 61 0.93 13.25 -2.64
N SER A 62 2.06 13.97 -2.70
CA SER A 62 2.08 15.42 -2.51
C SER A 62 1.29 16.15 -3.60
N ALA A 63 1.45 15.75 -4.86
CA ALA A 63 0.67 16.27 -5.98
C ALA A 63 -0.84 16.05 -5.79
N SER A 64 -1.25 14.85 -5.35
CA SER A 64 -2.65 14.53 -5.06
C SER A 64 -3.24 15.41 -3.96
N MET A 65 -2.46 15.70 -2.91
CA MET A 65 -2.89 16.60 -1.82
C MET A 65 -3.05 18.05 -2.29
N LEU A 66 -2.16 18.54 -3.15
CA LEU A 66 -2.27 19.89 -3.69
C LEU A 66 -3.45 20.04 -4.65
N VAL A 67 -3.73 19.01 -5.46
CA VAL A 67 -4.93 18.96 -6.31
C VAL A 67 -6.20 18.94 -5.45
N LEU A 68 -6.23 18.18 -4.35
CA LEU A 68 -7.33 18.20 -3.39
C LEU A 68 -7.53 19.60 -2.79
N PHE A 69 -6.45 20.26 -2.40
CA PHE A 69 -6.51 21.61 -1.86
C PHE A 69 -7.04 22.61 -2.90
N LYS A 70 -6.57 22.53 -4.15
CA LYS A 70 -7.09 23.31 -5.29
C LYS A 70 -8.59 23.07 -5.53
N ALA A 71 -9.05 21.83 -5.42
CA ALA A 71 -10.48 21.50 -5.58
C ALA A 71 -11.33 22.10 -4.44
N ASN A 72 -10.83 22.05 -3.20
CA ASN A 72 -11.52 22.64 -2.04
C ASN A 72 -11.63 24.16 -2.16
N THR A 73 -10.56 24.85 -2.58
CA THR A 73 -10.60 26.31 -2.78
C THR A 73 -11.55 26.72 -3.90
N LEU A 74 -11.56 25.99 -5.02
CA LEU A 74 -12.51 26.22 -6.10
C LEU A 74 -13.97 25.96 -5.68
N MET A 75 -14.22 24.93 -4.86
CA MET A 75 -15.56 24.66 -4.34
C MET A 75 -16.05 25.82 -3.45
N GLU A 76 -15.20 26.34 -2.56
CA GLU A 76 -15.54 27.48 -1.69
C GLU A 76 -15.84 28.74 -2.51
N LEU A 77 -15.05 29.01 -3.56
CA LEU A 77 -15.33 30.11 -4.50
C LEU A 77 -16.65 29.91 -5.28
N SER A 78 -16.90 28.70 -5.77
CA SER A 78 -18.12 28.39 -6.56
C SER A 78 -19.41 28.52 -5.75
N ARG A 79 -19.40 28.21 -4.45
CA ARG A 79 -20.54 28.40 -3.55
C ARG A 79 -20.92 29.88 -3.42
N ILE A 80 -19.91 30.75 -3.40
CA ILE A 80 -20.11 32.20 -3.33
C ILE A 80 -20.67 32.72 -4.68
N ASP A 81 -20.16 32.25 -5.81
CA ASP A 81 -20.62 32.70 -7.12
C ASP A 81 -22.05 32.21 -7.45
N SER A 82 -22.46 31.02 -6.99
CA SER A 82 -23.83 30.51 -7.18
C SER A 82 -24.88 31.18 -6.29
N GLU A 83 -24.49 31.79 -5.17
CA GLU A 83 -25.37 32.68 -4.40
C GLU A 83 -25.60 34.03 -5.11
N ILE A 84 -24.65 34.47 -5.94
CA ILE A 84 -24.71 35.74 -6.68
C ILE A 84 -25.65 35.61 -7.90
N ASP A 85 -25.55 34.51 -8.65
CA ASP A 85 -26.28 34.30 -9.91
C ASP A 85 -27.80 34.17 -9.71
N ASN A 86 -28.23 33.53 -8.62
CA ASN A 86 -29.64 33.38 -8.23
C ASN A 86 -30.34 34.72 -7.86
N SER A 87 -29.63 35.85 -7.81
CA SER A 87 -30.19 37.17 -7.47
C SER A 87 -30.33 38.13 -8.67
N SER A 88 -29.91 37.72 -9.86
CA SER A 88 -29.59 38.63 -10.97
C SER A 88 -30.56 38.61 -12.16
N GLU A 89 -31.78 38.11 -12.00
CA GLU A 89 -32.70 37.85 -13.13
C GLU A 89 -33.85 38.86 -13.32
N ASP A 90 -33.73 40.12 -12.85
CA ASP A 90 -34.79 41.12 -13.09
C ASP A 90 -34.23 42.52 -13.38
N VAL A 91 -33.77 42.73 -14.62
CA VAL A 91 -33.51 44.07 -15.18
C VAL A 91 -34.05 44.11 -16.61
N VAL A 92 -35.21 44.74 -16.79
CA VAL A 92 -35.67 45.26 -18.09
C VAL A 92 -35.76 46.79 -18.01
N THR A 93 -35.26 47.38 -19.09
CA THR A 93 -35.00 48.76 -19.50
C THR A 93 -36.13 49.79 -19.33
N ASP A 94 -35.78 51.06 -19.10
CA ASP A 94 -36.32 52.19 -19.90
C ASP A 94 -35.43 53.46 -19.82
N ASP A 95 -35.63 54.31 -20.82
CA ASP A 95 -34.72 55.20 -21.52
C ASP A 95 -34.88 56.70 -21.16
N ASN A 96 -33.97 57.52 -21.70
CA ASN A 96 -34.07 58.95 -22.03
C ASN A 96 -33.84 60.09 -21.01
N ASN A 97 -32.78 60.85 -21.34
CA ASN A 97 -32.74 62.31 -21.58
C ASN A 97 -32.25 63.32 -20.53
N THR A 98 -31.22 64.05 -21.01
CA THR A 98 -30.99 65.50 -20.97
C THR A 98 -30.21 66.13 -19.81
N GLU A 99 -29.14 66.78 -20.25
CA GLU A 99 -28.22 67.72 -19.61
C GLU A 99 -28.89 68.76 -18.71
N SER A 100 -28.28 69.05 -17.55
CA SER A 100 -28.12 70.41 -17.00
C SER A 100 -27.25 70.39 -15.74
N HIS A 101 -26.13 71.08 -15.80
CA HIS A 101 -25.27 71.35 -14.65
C HIS A 101 -25.87 72.50 -13.82
N SER A 102 -26.45 72.16 -12.67
CA SER A 102 -26.65 73.07 -11.55
C SER A 102 -26.36 72.31 -10.27
N ILE A 103 -25.60 72.92 -9.36
CA ILE A 103 -25.27 72.34 -8.05
C ILE A 103 -26.56 72.37 -7.21
N GLU A 104 -27.48 71.45 -7.50
CA GLU A 104 -28.68 71.21 -6.74
C GLU A 104 -28.31 70.45 -5.47
N ARG A 105 -28.99 70.76 -4.35
CA ARG A 105 -28.89 69.99 -3.10
C ARG A 105 -28.99 68.52 -3.49
N LEU A 106 -27.89 67.78 -3.32
CA LEU A 106 -27.78 66.39 -3.73
C LEU A 106 -29.01 65.67 -3.17
N GLN A 107 -29.95 65.30 -4.05
CA GLN A 107 -31.13 64.55 -3.69
C GLN A 107 -30.70 63.12 -3.41
N LEU A 108 -29.98 62.96 -2.29
CA LEU A 108 -29.42 61.73 -1.80
C LEU A 108 -30.51 60.67 -1.68
N GLU A 109 -31.77 61.05 -1.50
CA GLU A 109 -32.93 60.16 -1.47
C GLU A 109 -33.28 59.53 -2.85
N ARG A 110 -33.00 60.24 -3.96
CA ARG A 110 -33.16 59.69 -5.32
C ARG A 110 -31.97 58.84 -5.76
N GLN A 111 -30.78 59.13 -5.22
CA GLN A 111 -29.53 58.42 -5.56
C GLN A 111 -29.17 57.28 -4.58
N LEU A 112 -29.55 57.36 -3.31
CA LEU A 112 -29.46 56.27 -2.31
C LEU A 112 -30.73 55.42 -2.38
N ARG A 113 -30.78 54.54 -3.38
CA ARG A 113 -31.78 53.47 -3.39
C ARG A 113 -31.42 52.45 -2.31
N ARG A 114 -32.40 52.03 -1.50
CA ARG A 114 -32.22 50.87 -0.62
C ARG A 114 -31.93 49.68 -1.53
N ARG A 115 -30.78 49.03 -1.30
CA ARG A 115 -30.43 47.81 -2.03
C ARG A 115 -31.52 46.78 -1.74
N THR A 116 -32.12 46.23 -2.79
CA THR A 116 -33.15 45.17 -2.70
C THR A 116 -32.57 43.83 -2.31
N ALA A 117 -31.24 43.69 -2.44
CA ALA A 117 -30.47 42.51 -2.05
C ALA A 117 -29.34 42.88 -1.09
N ALA A 118 -28.95 41.92 -0.25
CA ALA A 118 -27.79 42.03 0.62
C ALA A 118 -26.51 42.25 -0.19
N MET A 119 -25.49 42.84 0.43
CA MET A 119 -24.15 42.84 -0.18
C MET A 119 -23.69 41.39 -0.33
N PRO A 120 -23.09 41.02 -1.47
CA PRO A 120 -22.51 39.69 -1.62
C PRO A 120 -21.49 39.47 -0.50
N PRO A 121 -21.43 38.27 0.09
CA PRO A 121 -20.45 37.97 1.12
C PRO A 121 -19.04 38.21 0.54
N PRO A 122 -18.13 38.81 1.32
CA PRO A 122 -16.77 39.07 0.83
C PRO A 122 -16.12 37.74 0.44
N LYS A 123 -15.51 37.70 -0.76
CA LYS A 123 -14.71 36.55 -1.20
C LYS A 123 -13.61 36.32 -0.17
N ARG A 124 -13.66 35.17 0.51
CA ARG A 124 -12.59 34.78 1.44
C ARG A 124 -11.35 34.50 0.60
N ARG A 125 -10.34 35.35 0.75
CA ARG A 125 -9.04 35.21 0.08
C ARG A 125 -8.20 34.22 0.87
N VAL A 126 -7.42 33.40 0.17
CA VAL A 126 -6.46 32.52 0.84
C VAL A 126 -5.24 33.35 1.20
N THR A 127 -4.91 33.38 2.48
CA THR A 127 -3.72 34.09 2.95
C THR A 127 -2.48 33.23 2.75
N LEU A 128 -1.32 33.88 2.59
CA LEU A 128 -0.04 33.18 2.49
C LEU A 128 0.23 32.32 3.73
N VAL A 129 -0.20 32.79 4.91
CA VAL A 129 -0.09 32.05 6.17
C VAL A 129 -0.86 30.73 6.11
N GLU A 130 -2.11 30.77 5.64
CA GLU A 130 -2.95 29.58 5.47
C GLU A 130 -2.33 28.59 4.48
N LEU A 131 -1.76 29.07 3.38
CA LEU A 131 -1.03 28.21 2.42
C LEU A 131 0.20 27.55 3.06
N ILE A 132 0.99 28.30 3.83
CA ILE A 132 2.16 27.75 4.53
C ILE A 132 1.75 26.72 5.57
N GLU A 133 0.69 26.98 6.34
CA GLU A 133 0.18 26.04 7.34
C GLU A 133 -0.23 24.71 6.68
N GLN A 134 -0.94 24.77 5.56
CA GLN A 134 -1.29 23.55 4.81
C GLN A 134 -0.06 22.81 4.29
N LEU A 135 0.92 23.51 3.71
CA LEU A 135 2.17 22.90 3.26
C LEU A 135 2.98 22.29 4.42
N GLN A 136 2.96 22.89 5.60
CA GLN A 136 3.59 22.34 6.81
C GLN A 136 2.88 21.07 7.30
N ILE A 137 1.55 21.04 7.27
CA ILE A 137 0.77 19.83 7.59
C ILE A 137 1.16 18.70 6.63
N MET A 138 1.22 18.98 5.33
CA MET A 138 1.63 18.00 4.31
C MET A 138 3.05 17.50 4.58
N ALA A 139 4.01 18.40 4.83
CA ALA A 139 5.39 18.05 5.14
C ALA A 139 5.50 17.20 6.42
N SER A 140 4.66 17.47 7.43
CA SER A 140 4.62 16.68 8.65
C SER A 140 4.12 15.25 8.39
N GLN A 141 3.06 15.09 7.59
CA GLN A 141 2.51 13.79 7.23
C GLN A 141 3.48 12.96 6.38
N LEU A 142 4.16 13.59 5.42
CA LEU A 142 5.23 12.96 4.63
C LEU A 142 6.37 12.49 5.53
N LYS A 143 6.80 13.31 6.50
CA LYS A 143 7.83 12.93 7.47
C LYS A 143 7.42 11.76 8.35
N GLU A 144 6.13 11.61 8.67
CA GLU A 144 5.64 10.45 9.41
C GLU A 144 5.66 9.17 8.59
N VAL A 145 5.42 9.26 7.29
CA VAL A 145 5.56 8.14 6.34
C VAL A 145 7.04 7.80 6.09
N GLU A 146 7.92 8.81 6.11
CA GLU A 146 9.38 8.66 5.99
C GLU A 146 10.04 8.10 7.25
N LYS A 147 9.40 8.19 8.43
CA LYS A 147 9.91 7.51 9.63
C LYS A 147 10.08 6.05 9.21
N PRO A 148 11.31 5.49 9.30
CA PRO A 148 11.56 4.17 8.79
C PRO A 148 10.62 3.25 9.55
N ASN A 149 9.58 2.75 8.87
CA ASN A 149 8.85 1.60 9.32
C ASN A 149 9.92 0.61 9.70
N LYS A 150 10.02 0.35 11.02
CA LYS A 150 11.11 -0.38 11.70
C LYS A 150 11.71 -1.36 10.71
N SER A 151 13.00 -1.15 10.41
CA SER A 151 13.86 -2.02 9.60
C SER A 151 13.06 -3.12 8.92
N GLU A 152 12.93 -3.07 7.59
CA GLU A 152 12.87 -4.34 6.86
C GLU A 152 13.97 -5.19 7.47
N ARG A 153 13.58 -6.11 8.35
CA ARG A 153 14.51 -7.07 8.89
C ARG A 153 14.97 -7.71 7.61
N PRO A 154 16.26 -7.63 7.25
CA PRO A 154 16.72 -8.37 6.09
C PRO A 154 16.20 -9.76 6.37
N ARG A 155 15.31 -10.27 5.51
CA ARG A 155 14.91 -11.67 5.55
C ARG A 155 16.25 -12.37 5.57
N ARG A 156 16.67 -12.87 6.74
CA ARG A 156 17.93 -13.55 6.91
C ARG A 156 17.74 -14.80 6.09
N GLN A 157 18.09 -14.73 4.80
CA GLN A 157 18.14 -15.91 4.00
C GLN A 157 19.10 -16.83 4.75
N PRO A 158 18.65 -18.03 5.12
CA PRO A 158 19.48 -18.94 5.88
C PRO A 158 20.78 -19.10 5.10
N THR A 159 21.89 -18.72 5.74
CA THR A 159 23.23 -18.82 5.16
C THR A 159 23.40 -20.23 4.59
N MET A 160 24.10 -20.40 3.46
CA MET A 160 24.39 -21.74 2.89
C MET A 160 24.91 -22.75 3.94
N LYS A 161 25.58 -22.25 4.99
CA LYS A 161 26.01 -23.04 6.16
C LYS A 161 24.86 -23.60 7.00
N THR A 162 23.81 -22.83 7.28
CA THR A 162 22.62 -23.32 8.01
C THR A 162 21.81 -24.29 7.16
N MET A 163 21.75 -24.07 5.84
CA MET A 163 21.13 -25.01 4.91
C MET A 163 21.90 -26.33 4.83
N LYS A 164 23.25 -26.28 4.78
CA LYS A 164 24.10 -27.48 4.86
C LYS A 164 23.99 -28.20 6.20
N ALA A 165 23.97 -27.47 7.32
CA ALA A 165 23.81 -28.06 8.64
C ALA A 165 22.44 -28.74 8.80
N ALA A 166 21.36 -28.14 8.27
CA ALA A 166 20.05 -28.77 8.24
C ALA A 166 20.03 -30.02 7.34
N LEU A 167 20.70 -29.99 6.19
CA LEU A 167 20.84 -31.14 5.30
C LEU A 167 21.70 -32.26 5.93
N GLU A 168 22.75 -31.92 6.66
CA GLU A 168 23.60 -32.87 7.38
C GLU A 168 22.88 -33.50 8.58
N LEU A 169 22.07 -32.74 9.31
CA LEU A 169 21.17 -33.27 10.34
C LEU A 169 20.14 -34.25 9.73
N ALA A 170 19.57 -33.89 8.59
CA ALA A 170 18.66 -34.76 7.84
C ALA A 170 19.37 -35.97 7.17
N HIS A 171 20.70 -35.99 7.09
CA HIS A 171 21.48 -37.14 6.64
C HIS A 171 21.87 -38.07 7.80
N GLN A 172 21.97 -37.52 9.02
CA GLN A 172 22.15 -38.31 10.24
C GLN A 172 20.88 -39.07 10.62
N GLU A 173 19.72 -38.52 10.28
CA GLU A 173 18.47 -39.26 10.23
C GLU A 173 18.40 -40.01 8.89
N ASN A 174 18.07 -41.30 8.88
CA ASN A 174 18.16 -42.16 7.68
C ASN A 174 17.09 -41.82 6.60
N LEU A 175 17.06 -40.59 6.05
CA LEU A 175 16.01 -40.07 5.17
C LEU A 175 15.70 -40.98 3.97
N THR A 176 16.72 -41.52 3.33
CA THR A 176 16.54 -42.42 2.17
C THR A 176 15.93 -43.76 2.57
N GLN A 177 16.23 -44.26 3.77
CA GLN A 177 15.62 -45.49 4.28
C GLN A 177 14.17 -45.24 4.66
N VAL A 178 13.89 -44.15 5.38
CA VAL A 178 12.52 -43.72 5.72
C VAL A 178 11.69 -43.52 4.46
N ALA A 179 12.25 -42.91 3.41
CA ALA A 179 11.55 -42.74 2.12
C ALA A 179 11.18 -44.06 1.45
N VAL A 180 12.07 -45.07 1.48
CA VAL A 180 11.76 -46.40 0.95
C VAL A 180 10.70 -47.11 1.79
N GLU A 181 10.76 -47.00 3.12
CA GLU A 181 9.76 -47.58 4.02
C GLU A 181 8.39 -46.93 3.82
N VAL A 182 8.32 -45.60 3.78
CA VAL A 182 7.09 -44.85 3.53
C VAL A 182 6.51 -45.18 2.15
N GLU A 183 7.34 -45.32 1.12
CA GLU A 183 6.90 -45.77 -0.21
C GLU A 183 6.27 -47.17 -0.15
N GLN A 184 6.87 -48.11 0.58
CA GLN A 184 6.32 -49.46 0.73
C GLN A 184 4.98 -49.44 1.48
N VAL A 185 4.87 -48.65 2.54
CA VAL A 185 3.61 -48.46 3.29
C VAL A 185 2.52 -47.88 2.38
N LEU A 186 2.85 -46.84 1.61
CA LEU A 186 1.92 -46.23 0.65
C LEU A 186 1.48 -47.22 -0.43
N LEU A 187 2.39 -48.06 -0.94
CA LEU A 187 2.05 -49.10 -1.93
C LEU A 187 1.19 -50.22 -1.36
N LEU A 188 1.35 -50.55 -0.08
CA LEU A 188 0.49 -51.53 0.60
C LEU A 188 -0.89 -50.94 0.88
N ALA A 189 -0.96 -49.72 1.41
CA ALA A 189 -2.20 -49.00 1.63
C ALA A 189 -2.98 -48.81 0.32
N ALA A 190 -2.29 -48.46 -0.78
CA ALA A 190 -2.89 -48.36 -2.11
C ALA A 190 -3.47 -49.67 -2.65
N LYS A 191 -2.97 -50.83 -2.19
CA LYS A 191 -3.51 -52.16 -2.58
C LYS A 191 -4.73 -52.55 -1.77
N GLU A 192 -4.80 -52.12 -0.51
CA GLU A 192 -5.94 -52.37 0.37
C GLU A 192 -7.12 -51.47 0.00
N GLU A 193 -6.83 -50.25 -0.44
CA GLU A 193 -7.83 -49.26 -0.80
C GLU A 193 -8.14 -49.31 -2.32
N ASN A 194 -9.24 -49.97 -2.69
CA ASN A 194 -9.72 -50.09 -4.09
C ASN A 194 -10.25 -48.76 -4.70
N SER A 195 -9.87 -47.60 -4.13
CA SER A 195 -10.28 -46.29 -4.63
C SER A 195 -9.46 -45.91 -5.87
N SER A 196 -10.08 -45.17 -6.80
CA SER A 196 -9.41 -44.72 -8.03
C SER A 196 -8.31 -43.68 -7.77
N GLU A 197 -8.40 -42.97 -6.64
CA GLU A 197 -7.40 -41.99 -6.19
C GLU A 197 -7.28 -42.05 -4.65
N PRO A 198 -6.44 -42.94 -4.09
CA PRO A 198 -6.25 -42.97 -2.65
C PRO A 198 -5.49 -41.73 -2.19
N SER A 199 -5.99 -41.09 -1.13
CA SER A 199 -5.38 -39.91 -0.51
C SER A 199 -5.30 -40.10 0.99
N TRP A 200 -4.10 -39.97 1.55
CA TRP A 200 -3.87 -40.14 3.00
C TRP A 200 -3.51 -38.81 3.65
N GLY A 201 -3.95 -38.63 4.90
CA GLY A 201 -3.46 -37.55 5.76
C GLY A 201 -2.02 -37.82 6.22
N LEU A 202 -1.29 -36.76 6.60
CA LEU A 202 0.07 -36.89 7.13
C LEU A 202 0.07 -37.69 8.45
N GLU A 203 -0.88 -37.40 9.33
CA GLU A 203 -1.03 -38.01 10.64
C GLU A 203 -1.34 -39.51 10.52
N GLU A 204 -2.26 -39.87 9.62
CA GLU A 204 -2.62 -41.26 9.30
C GLU A 204 -1.40 -42.04 8.79
N LEU A 205 -0.58 -41.42 7.95
CA LEU A 205 0.63 -42.04 7.42
C LEU A 205 1.68 -42.29 8.51
N VAL A 206 1.83 -41.37 9.46
CA VAL A 206 2.73 -41.53 10.61
C VAL A 206 2.25 -42.67 11.50
N GLU A 207 0.95 -42.81 11.73
CA GLU A 207 0.39 -43.94 12.48
C GLU A 207 0.65 -45.27 11.78
N LEU A 208 0.34 -45.37 10.48
CA LEU A 208 0.58 -46.58 9.67
C LEU A 208 2.07 -46.95 9.65
N TRP A 209 2.95 -45.98 9.45
CA TRP A 209 4.40 -46.22 9.45
C TRP A 209 4.90 -46.66 10.82
N SER A 210 4.45 -46.02 11.91
CA SER A 210 4.80 -46.41 13.28
C SER A 210 4.37 -47.84 13.62
N GLY A 211 3.22 -48.29 13.10
CA GLY A 211 2.74 -49.66 13.22
C GLY A 211 3.62 -50.67 12.47
N THR A 212 4.06 -50.34 11.26
CA THR A 212 4.99 -51.20 10.48
C THR A 212 6.39 -51.26 11.06
N GLN A 213 6.89 -50.18 11.67
CA GLN A 213 8.17 -50.17 12.38
C GLN A 213 8.17 -51.07 13.61
N GLN A 214 7.07 -51.10 14.37
CA GLN A 214 6.92 -52.00 15.52
C GLN A 214 6.92 -53.48 15.09
N ALA A 215 6.37 -53.81 13.92
CA ALA A 215 6.38 -55.17 13.38
C ALA A 215 7.78 -55.62 12.89
N ASN A 216 8.59 -54.69 12.35
CA ASN A 216 9.95 -54.96 11.88
C ASN A 216 11.03 -54.85 12.98
N GLN A 217 10.68 -54.48 14.21
CA GLN A 217 11.59 -54.24 15.33
C GLN A 217 12.06 -55.50 16.09
N VAL A 218 12.03 -56.68 15.48
CA VAL A 218 12.54 -57.90 16.15
C VAL A 218 14.07 -57.96 16.20
N ASP A 219 14.81 -57.27 15.31
CA ASP A 219 16.26 -57.54 15.14
C ASP A 219 17.24 -56.34 15.20
N LYS A 220 16.86 -55.14 15.66
CA LYS A 220 17.84 -54.03 15.84
C LYS A 220 17.71 -53.31 17.19
N LYS A 221 18.27 -53.92 18.24
CA LYS A 221 18.66 -53.23 19.48
C LYS A 221 20.09 -52.73 19.38
N SER A 222 20.31 -51.52 18.84
CA SER A 222 21.48 -50.67 19.22
C SER A 222 21.50 -49.34 18.44
N SER A 223 20.59 -48.43 18.75
CA SER A 223 20.86 -46.98 18.72
C SER A 223 19.77 -46.26 19.51
N SER A 224 20.17 -45.86 20.70
CA SER A 224 19.42 -45.12 21.70
C SER A 224 19.14 -43.68 21.25
N GLU A 225 18.17 -43.07 21.95
CA GLU A 225 17.99 -41.64 22.20
C GLU A 225 17.28 -40.78 21.12
N HIS A 226 16.01 -40.47 21.44
CA HIS A 226 15.13 -39.43 20.86
C HIS A 226 14.13 -39.82 19.76
N ASN A 227 13.35 -40.89 19.94
CA ASN A 227 12.04 -40.99 19.28
C ASN A 227 11.05 -40.03 19.96
N SER A 228 11.23 -38.72 19.77
CA SER A 228 10.16 -37.76 20.06
C SER A 228 9.01 -38.01 19.06
N GLU A 229 7.76 -37.92 19.50
CA GLU A 229 6.58 -38.07 18.64
C GLU A 229 6.68 -37.18 17.38
N HIS A 230 7.26 -35.99 17.56
CA HIS A 230 7.50 -35.04 16.47
C HIS A 230 8.68 -35.40 15.56
N GLY A 231 9.68 -36.16 16.02
CA GLY A 231 10.79 -36.62 15.19
C GLY A 231 10.35 -37.57 14.07
N ASN A 232 9.38 -38.43 14.37
CA ASN A 232 8.79 -39.34 13.39
C ASN A 232 7.97 -38.56 12.34
N LEU A 233 7.19 -37.57 12.78
CA LEU A 233 6.42 -36.72 11.85
C LEU A 233 7.35 -35.96 10.91
N VAL A 234 8.40 -35.35 11.46
CA VAL A 234 9.38 -34.58 10.67
C VAL A 234 10.08 -35.49 9.66
N SER A 235 10.58 -36.65 10.08
CA SER A 235 11.26 -37.59 9.17
C SER A 235 10.36 -38.14 8.07
N VAL A 236 9.11 -38.50 8.37
CA VAL A 236 8.10 -38.91 7.37
C VAL A 236 7.79 -37.77 6.39
N PHE A 237 7.65 -36.54 6.89
CA PHE A 237 7.42 -35.37 6.04
C PHE A 237 8.59 -35.10 5.08
N TRP A 238 9.83 -35.12 5.57
CA TRP A 238 11.01 -34.97 4.70
C TRP A 238 11.11 -36.10 3.68
N ALA A 239 10.77 -37.33 4.09
CA ALA A 239 10.74 -38.48 3.19
C ALA A 239 9.68 -38.31 2.08
N LEU A 240 8.50 -37.81 2.41
CA LEU A 240 7.46 -37.47 1.43
C LEU A 240 7.92 -36.36 0.47
N LEU A 241 8.61 -35.34 0.98
CA LEU A 241 9.17 -34.27 0.15
C LEU A 241 10.20 -34.85 -0.85
N LEU A 242 11.05 -35.77 -0.40
CA LEU A 242 11.99 -36.48 -1.28
C LEU A 242 11.27 -37.31 -2.35
N LEU A 243 10.22 -38.05 -1.96
CA LEU A 243 9.39 -38.84 -2.90
C LEU A 243 8.64 -37.95 -3.90
N CYS A 244 8.25 -36.75 -3.50
CA CYS A 244 7.64 -35.74 -4.37
C CYS A 244 8.63 -35.23 -5.43
N VAL A 245 9.88 -34.96 -5.03
CA VAL A 245 10.96 -34.62 -5.99
C VAL A 245 11.23 -35.78 -6.97
N GLN A 246 11.05 -37.03 -6.54
CA GLN A 246 11.16 -38.21 -7.40
C GLN A 246 9.90 -38.50 -8.24
N SER A 247 8.88 -37.63 -8.18
CA SER A 247 7.60 -37.77 -8.88
C SER A 247 6.85 -39.07 -8.56
N LYS A 248 7.06 -39.64 -7.37
CA LYS A 248 6.36 -40.83 -6.89
C LYS A 248 5.07 -40.49 -6.13
N VAL A 249 5.05 -39.31 -5.52
CA VAL A 249 3.99 -38.86 -4.62
C VAL A 249 3.69 -37.39 -4.92
N GLU A 250 2.42 -37.00 -4.84
CA GLU A 250 1.97 -35.62 -4.88
C GLU A 250 1.44 -35.18 -3.52
N LEU A 251 1.77 -33.95 -3.12
CA LEU A 251 1.23 -33.29 -1.93
C LEU A 251 0.25 -32.23 -2.40
N PHE A 252 -1.00 -32.29 -1.94
CA PHE A 252 -2.03 -31.33 -2.33
C PHE A 252 -2.86 -30.87 -1.12
N GLN A 253 -3.45 -29.69 -1.26
CA GLN A 253 -4.35 -29.07 -0.29
C GLN A 253 -5.60 -28.59 -1.04
N GLU A 254 -6.78 -28.77 -0.46
CA GLU A 254 -8.04 -28.29 -1.06
C GLU A 254 -8.22 -26.78 -0.86
N GLU A 255 -7.82 -26.26 0.31
CA GLU A 255 -7.79 -24.83 0.62
C GLU A 255 -6.47 -24.47 1.33
N PHE A 256 -6.04 -23.22 1.20
CA PHE A 256 -4.82 -22.74 1.87
C PHE A 256 -4.95 -22.88 3.40
N TYR A 257 -3.88 -23.36 4.04
CA TYR A 257 -3.79 -23.63 5.49
C TYR A 257 -4.59 -24.82 6.02
N GLN A 258 -5.11 -25.68 5.15
CA GLN A 258 -5.70 -26.96 5.56
C GLN A 258 -4.67 -28.10 5.61
N GLU A 259 -5.12 -29.25 6.11
CA GLU A 259 -4.31 -30.49 6.20
C GLU A 259 -3.74 -30.89 4.83
N VAL A 260 -2.48 -31.34 4.83
CA VAL A 260 -1.78 -31.77 3.60
C VAL A 260 -2.18 -33.21 3.31
N LYS A 261 -2.76 -33.44 2.13
CA LYS A 261 -3.10 -34.77 1.63
C LYS A 261 -2.01 -35.28 0.70
N VAL A 262 -1.75 -36.58 0.80
CA VAL A 262 -0.71 -37.29 0.06
C VAL A 262 -1.38 -38.22 -0.95
N ARG A 263 -1.03 -38.10 -2.23
CA ARG A 263 -1.52 -38.96 -3.31
C ARG A 263 -0.37 -39.70 -3.97
N LEU A 264 -0.53 -40.99 -4.22
CA LEU A 264 0.46 -41.77 -4.95
C LEU A 264 0.30 -41.57 -6.47
N LEU A 265 1.38 -41.15 -7.14
CA LEU A 265 1.42 -41.09 -8.59
C LEU A 265 1.74 -42.46 -9.14
N ARG A 266 0.75 -43.11 -9.76
CA ARG A 266 0.99 -44.37 -10.47
C ARG A 266 1.81 -44.05 -11.72
N GLN A 267 3.11 -44.35 -11.69
CA GLN A 267 3.95 -44.29 -12.89
C GLN A 267 3.29 -45.12 -13.99
N LYS A 268 3.11 -44.49 -15.14
CA LYS A 268 2.52 -45.07 -16.34
C LYS A 268 3.54 -45.93 -17.09
#